data_AF-A0A9Q3F4Q0-F1
#
_entry.id   AF-A0A9Q3F4Q0-F1
#
_cell.length_a   1.000
_cell.length_b   1.000
_cell.length_c   1.000
_cell.angle_alpha   90.00
_cell.angle_beta   90.00
_cell.angle_gamma   90.00
#
_symmetry.space_group_name_H-M   'P 1'
#
loop_
_entity.id
_entity.type
_entity.pdbx_description
1 polymer ?
#
loop_
_entity_poly.entity_id
_entity_poly.type
_entity_poly.pdbx_seq_one_letter_code
_entity_poly.pdbx_strand_id
1 'polypeptide(L)'
;METRSDESKEELRTSRNGAKSSFQGLKTTFFLARPSAFRLHVFAPQAQSKTLKTSALPSSVVSQPCGPPSYRNQSTLAYSQDIDSSKLIIRPTQPPKTTLATSELVFGKAFTNHILVVKWLDGKGWTSPEMKPYRNLEIDPSAGILHNATCLFEGMKACKSHDGNIRLFRPEANMQRMNQSSQ
;
A
#
# COMPACT_ATOMS: atom_id res chain seq x y z
N MET A 1 18.90 32.68 -57.44
CA MET A 1 17.45 32.52 -57.25
C MET A 1 17.18 31.02 -57.42
N GLU A 2 17.30 30.21 -56.37
CA GLU A 2 16.23 29.88 -55.39
C GLU A 2 15.02 29.24 -56.09
N THR A 3 14.51 28.04 -55.76
CA THR A 3 14.62 27.22 -54.54
C THR A 3 14.50 25.72 -54.89
N ARG A 4 15.35 24.90 -54.28
CA ARG A 4 15.27 23.42 -54.22
C ARG A 4 15.26 23.06 -52.74
N SER A 5 14.09 23.00 -52.13
CA SER A 5 13.95 22.65 -50.72
C SER A 5 12.49 22.42 -50.35
N ASP A 6 11.96 21.21 -50.57
CA ASP A 6 10.73 20.78 -49.87
C ASP A 6 10.52 19.25 -49.75
N GLU A 7 11.52 18.40 -50.06
CA GLU A 7 11.38 16.94 -49.89
C GLU A 7 11.93 16.38 -48.56
N SER A 8 12.55 17.20 -47.70
CA SER A 8 13.23 16.70 -46.49
C SER A 8 12.43 16.81 -45.18
N LYS A 9 11.11 17.09 -45.23
CA LYS A 9 10.27 17.23 -44.02
C LYS A 9 9.18 16.18 -43.85
N GLU A 10 8.94 15.32 -44.83
CA GLU A 10 7.97 14.21 -44.72
C GLU A 10 8.58 12.97 -44.02
N GLU A 11 9.88 12.73 -44.18
CA GLU A 11 10.57 11.53 -43.64
C GLU A 11 10.90 11.57 -42.13
N LEU A 12 10.76 12.71 -41.45
CA LEU A 12 11.00 12.78 -40.00
C LEU A 12 9.75 12.49 -39.14
N ARG A 13 8.57 12.32 -39.74
CA ARG A 13 7.31 12.07 -39.00
C ARG A 13 6.97 10.59 -38.82
N THR A 14 7.68 9.67 -39.46
CA THR A 14 7.40 8.22 -39.38
C THR A 14 8.23 7.47 -38.33
N SER A 15 9.21 8.10 -37.66
CA SER A 15 10.05 7.46 -36.64
C SER A 15 9.48 7.51 -35.20
N ARG A 16 8.30 8.12 -34.98
CA ARG A 16 7.68 8.26 -33.64
C ARG A 16 6.53 7.30 -33.32
N ASN A 17 6.35 6.24 -34.09
CA ASN A 17 5.26 5.26 -33.88
C ASN A 17 5.75 3.86 -33.46
N GLY A 18 6.88 3.78 -32.75
CA GLY A 18 7.50 2.53 -32.31
C GLY A 18 7.58 2.37 -30.79
N ALA A 19 6.48 2.50 -30.05
CA ALA A 19 6.41 2.02 -28.66
C ALA A 19 4.96 1.91 -28.18
N LYS A 20 4.18 0.98 -28.76
CA LYS A 20 2.97 0.49 -28.10
C LYS A 20 3.40 -0.39 -26.92
N SER A 21 3.74 0.26 -25.82
CA SER A 21 3.90 -0.37 -24.51
C SER A 21 2.58 -1.09 -24.20
N SER A 22 2.62 -2.42 -24.20
CA SER A 22 1.53 -3.27 -23.76
C SER A 22 1.32 -3.05 -22.26
N PHE A 23 0.41 -2.12 -21.94
CA PHE A 23 -0.01 -1.82 -20.59
C PHE A 23 -0.80 -2.99 -20.01
N GLN A 24 -0.13 -3.86 -19.26
CA GLN A 24 -0.79 -4.81 -18.37
C GLN A 24 -0.85 -4.18 -16.99
N GLY A 25 -2.04 -3.71 -16.59
CA GLY A 25 -2.27 -3.16 -15.26
C GLY A 25 -2.89 -4.21 -14.36
N LEU A 26 -2.08 -4.90 -13.57
CA LEU A 26 -2.57 -5.68 -12.43
C LEU A 26 -2.98 -4.70 -11.33
N LYS A 27 -4.27 -4.70 -10.97
CA LYS A 27 -4.80 -3.97 -9.82
C LYS A 27 -4.98 -4.93 -8.66
N THR A 28 -4.26 -4.68 -7.57
CA THR A 28 -4.49 -5.33 -6.29
C THR A 28 -5.49 -4.49 -5.50
N THR A 29 -6.69 -5.01 -5.27
CA THR A 29 -7.72 -4.37 -4.44
C THR A 29 -7.54 -4.85 -3.01
N PHE A 30 -7.19 -3.94 -2.10
CA PHE A 30 -7.20 -4.18 -0.66
C PHE A 30 -8.49 -3.63 -0.07
N PHE A 31 -9.25 -4.46 0.62
CA PHE A 31 -10.37 -4.02 1.46
C PHE A 31 -9.89 -4.06 2.91
N LEU A 32 -9.73 -2.89 3.54
CA LEU A 32 -9.54 -2.80 4.99
C LEU A 32 -10.77 -2.13 5.59
N ALA A 33 -11.42 -2.82 6.53
CA ALA A 33 -12.37 -2.21 7.46
C ALA A 33 -11.62 -1.87 8.76
N ARG A 34 -11.88 -0.67 9.31
CA ARG A 34 -11.31 -0.06 10.53
C ARG A 34 -11.46 -0.95 11.79
N PRO A 35 -10.73 -0.70 12.91
CA PRO A 35 -10.41 0.63 13.47
C PRO A 35 -8.96 0.91 13.93
N SER A 36 -8.61 2.20 13.82
CA SER A 36 -7.70 3.03 14.63
C SER A 36 -6.30 2.49 14.99
N ALA A 37 -5.28 3.30 14.67
CA ALA A 37 -3.85 3.13 14.95
C ALA A 37 -3.06 2.23 13.97
N PHE A 38 -2.95 2.67 12.72
CA PHE A 38 -1.78 2.35 11.89
C PHE A 38 -0.70 3.42 12.13
N ARG A 39 0.44 3.03 12.70
CA ARG A 39 1.67 3.85 12.78
C ARG A 39 2.84 3.01 12.29
N LEU A 40 3.11 3.04 10.99
CA LEU A 40 4.33 2.47 10.43
C LEU A 40 5.51 3.39 10.82
N HIS A 41 6.38 2.93 11.71
CA HIS A 41 7.60 3.63 12.06
C HIS A 41 8.60 3.55 10.90
N VAL A 42 8.75 4.64 10.15
CA VAL A 42 9.91 4.85 9.27
C VAL A 42 11.09 5.21 10.17
N PHE A 43 12.05 4.30 10.33
CA PHE A 43 13.29 4.55 11.06
C PHE A 43 14.21 5.42 10.20
N ALA A 44 14.38 6.69 10.59
CA ALA A 44 15.48 7.53 10.14
C ALA A 44 16.66 7.36 11.12
N PRO A 45 17.91 7.17 10.67
CA PRO A 45 19.05 7.09 11.57
C PRO A 45 19.38 8.50 12.08
N GLN A 46 19.20 8.77 13.37
CA GLN A 46 19.77 9.96 14.00
C GLN A 46 21.22 9.69 14.38
N ALA A 47 22.11 10.52 13.85
CA ALA A 47 23.51 10.61 14.24
C ALA A 47 23.60 11.11 15.69
N GLN A 48 24.36 10.38 16.52
CA GLN A 48 24.61 10.72 17.92
C GLN A 48 25.78 11.70 18.03
N SER A 49 25.52 12.90 18.54
CA SER A 49 26.57 13.76 19.10
C SER A 49 26.61 13.57 20.61
N LYS A 50 27.74 13.07 21.11
CA LYS A 50 28.05 12.94 22.54
C LYS A 50 28.67 14.26 23.02
N THR A 51 28.14 14.85 24.09
CA THR A 51 28.93 15.77 24.91
C THR A 51 28.57 15.68 26.40
N LEU A 52 29.57 15.15 27.10
CA LEU A 52 30.03 15.27 28.49
C LEU A 52 29.12 15.87 29.58
N LYS A 53 29.12 15.12 30.69
CA LYS A 53 28.63 15.46 32.03
C LYS A 53 29.47 16.57 32.66
N THR A 54 28.81 17.50 33.33
CA THR A 54 29.41 18.35 34.36
C THR A 54 28.49 18.34 35.59
N SER A 55 29.11 18.08 36.74
CA SER A 55 28.50 17.89 38.05
C SER A 55 28.49 19.19 38.85
N ALA A 56 27.36 19.55 39.46
CA ALA A 56 27.33 20.45 40.61
C ALA A 56 26.09 20.18 41.51
N LEU A 57 26.31 20.39 42.82
CA LEU A 57 25.51 19.99 43.99
C LEU A 57 24.25 20.87 44.24
N PRO A 58 23.38 20.50 45.21
CA PRO A 58 21.99 20.93 45.25
C PRO A 58 21.76 22.15 46.15
N SER A 59 20.81 22.99 45.77
CA SER A 59 20.22 24.01 46.64
C SER A 59 18.70 23.89 46.59
N SER A 60 18.14 23.65 47.77
CA SER A 60 16.73 23.65 48.14
C SER A 60 15.99 24.91 47.67
N VAL A 61 14.85 24.75 46.98
CA VAL A 61 13.62 25.54 47.18
C VAL A 61 12.43 24.70 46.72
N VAL A 62 11.46 24.56 47.62
CA VAL A 62 10.12 24.02 47.38
C VAL A 62 9.36 24.94 46.44
N SER A 63 8.89 24.42 45.32
CA SER A 63 7.67 24.91 44.67
C SER A 63 6.99 23.75 43.95
N GLN A 64 5.80 23.38 44.42
CA GLN A 64 4.91 22.50 43.68
C GLN A 64 4.25 23.29 42.55
N PRO A 65 4.41 22.92 41.27
CA PRO A 65 3.47 23.36 40.26
C PRO A 65 2.21 22.49 40.35
N CYS A 66 1.09 23.12 40.65
CA CYS A 66 -0.24 22.54 40.48
C CYS A 66 -0.49 22.38 38.97
N GLY A 67 -0.08 21.23 38.42
CA GLY A 67 -0.45 20.78 37.09
C GLY A 67 -1.67 19.85 37.17
N PRO A 68 -2.54 19.81 36.14
CA PRO A 68 -3.65 18.88 36.13
C PRO A 68 -3.12 17.44 36.27
N PRO A 69 -3.85 16.51 36.92
CA PRO A 69 -3.43 15.13 37.00
C PRO A 69 -3.23 14.62 35.58
N SER A 70 -1.98 14.34 35.22
CA SER A 70 -1.68 13.60 34.02
C SER A 70 -2.24 12.21 34.25
N TYR A 71 -3.45 11.96 33.73
CA TYR A 71 -3.95 10.62 33.47
C TYR A 71 -3.05 10.03 32.38
N ARG A 72 -1.83 9.66 32.76
CA ARG A 72 -1.02 8.72 31.98
C ARG A 72 -1.75 7.40 32.15
N ASN A 73 -2.68 7.13 31.23
CA ASN A 73 -3.23 5.81 31.02
C ASN A 73 -2.04 4.89 30.69
N GLN A 74 -1.51 4.23 31.72
CA GLN A 74 -0.61 3.09 31.57
C GLN A 74 -1.48 1.85 31.33
N SER A 75 -2.17 1.84 30.20
CA SER A 75 -2.96 0.70 29.76
C SER A 75 -2.90 0.53 28.25
N THR A 76 -1.74 0.74 27.64
CA THR A 76 -1.44 0.13 26.33
C THR A 76 -0.98 -1.30 26.56
N LEU A 77 -1.92 -2.19 26.90
CA LEU A 77 -1.76 -3.58 26.49
C LEU A 77 -1.76 -3.55 24.97
N ALA A 78 -0.55 -3.55 24.41
CA ALA A 78 -0.29 -3.34 23.00
C ALA A 78 -0.86 -4.50 22.18
N TYR A 79 -2.13 -4.42 21.83
CA TYR A 79 -2.69 -5.23 20.75
C TYR A 79 -2.27 -4.62 19.42
N SER A 80 -1.00 -4.79 19.06
CA SER A 80 -0.44 -4.34 17.79
C SER A 80 0.55 -5.39 17.31
N GLN A 81 0.02 -6.48 16.77
CA GLN A 81 0.76 -7.20 15.76
C GLN A 81 0.36 -6.56 14.44
N ASP A 82 1.23 -5.70 13.91
CA ASP A 82 1.15 -5.28 12.51
C ASP A 82 1.11 -6.52 11.60
N ILE A 83 0.66 -6.34 10.35
CA ILE A 83 0.58 -7.43 9.38
C ILE A 83 2.00 -7.99 9.13
N ASP A 84 2.19 -9.27 9.45
CA ASP A 84 3.44 -9.98 9.26
C ASP A 84 3.44 -10.73 7.91
N SER A 85 4.23 -10.24 6.96
CA SER A 85 4.33 -10.81 5.61
C SER A 85 5.03 -12.18 5.58
N SER A 86 5.86 -12.49 6.59
CA SER A 86 6.56 -13.78 6.66
C SER A 86 5.61 -14.96 6.91
N LYS A 87 4.42 -14.67 7.47
CA LYS A 87 3.38 -15.66 7.77
C LYS A 87 2.38 -15.85 6.62
N LEU A 88 2.73 -15.46 5.40
CA LEU A 88 1.85 -15.57 4.23
C LEU A 88 1.50 -17.04 3.94
N ILE A 89 0.19 -17.33 3.93
CA ILE A 89 -0.35 -18.63 3.54
C ILE A 89 -0.77 -18.57 2.08
N ILE A 90 -0.21 -19.45 1.24
CA ILE A 90 -0.50 -19.51 -0.20
C ILE A 90 -1.39 -20.72 -0.50
N ARG A 91 -2.56 -20.47 -1.09
CA ARG A 91 -3.51 -21.50 -1.55
C ARG A 91 -3.67 -21.37 -3.08
N PRO A 92 -3.00 -22.23 -3.88
CA PRO A 92 -3.02 -22.12 -5.32
C PRO A 92 -4.37 -22.56 -5.92
N THR A 93 -4.80 -21.90 -7.00
CA THR A 93 -5.99 -22.26 -7.78
C THR A 93 -5.70 -23.42 -8.74
N GLN A 94 -6.62 -24.40 -8.80
CA GLN A 94 -6.56 -25.52 -9.75
C GLN A 94 -7.94 -25.78 -10.38
N PRO A 95 -8.06 -25.88 -11.72
CA PRO A 95 -7.07 -25.51 -12.73
C PRO A 95 -6.88 -23.98 -12.82
N PRO A 96 -5.69 -23.49 -13.24
CA PRO A 96 -5.47 -22.06 -13.45
C PRO A 96 -6.30 -21.54 -14.62
N LYS A 97 -6.78 -20.30 -14.51
CA LYS A 97 -7.50 -19.62 -15.60
C LYS A 97 -6.56 -19.32 -16.76
N THR A 98 -7.07 -19.46 -17.97
CA THR A 98 -6.38 -19.06 -19.20
C THR A 98 -6.12 -17.55 -19.20
N THR A 99 -4.89 -17.17 -19.56
CA THR A 99 -4.49 -15.77 -19.68
C THR A 99 -4.99 -15.22 -21.02
N LEU A 100 -5.65 -14.06 -21.00
CA LEU A 100 -6.17 -13.40 -22.20
C LEU A 100 -5.07 -12.67 -22.97
N ALA A 101 -5.25 -12.49 -24.28
CA ALA A 101 -4.36 -11.68 -25.09
C ALA A 101 -4.49 -10.20 -24.72
N THR A 102 -3.39 -9.44 -24.83
CA THR A 102 -3.37 -8.01 -24.49
C THR A 102 -4.42 -7.19 -25.25
N SER A 103 -4.71 -7.56 -26.50
CA SER A 103 -5.73 -6.91 -27.34
C SER A 103 -7.17 -7.09 -26.84
N GLU A 104 -7.43 -8.12 -26.03
CA GLU A 104 -8.75 -8.46 -25.50
C GLU A 104 -8.99 -7.88 -24.10
N LEU A 105 -7.96 -7.30 -23.49
CA LEU A 105 -8.03 -6.81 -22.11
C LEU A 105 -8.87 -5.53 -22.04
N VAL A 106 -10.07 -5.67 -21.48
CA VAL A 106 -10.91 -4.55 -21.05
C VAL A 106 -10.69 -4.28 -19.56
N PHE A 107 -10.46 -3.02 -19.22
CA PHE A 107 -10.25 -2.58 -17.84
C PHE A 107 -11.36 -3.07 -16.91
N GLY A 108 -10.96 -3.70 -15.79
CA GLY A 108 -11.88 -4.13 -14.73
C GLY A 108 -12.77 -5.34 -15.07
N LYS A 109 -12.56 -6.00 -16.22
CA LYS A 109 -13.34 -7.20 -16.62
C LYS A 109 -12.58 -8.51 -16.42
N ALA A 110 -11.27 -8.51 -16.60
CA ALA A 110 -10.42 -9.68 -16.42
C ALA A 110 -9.67 -9.61 -15.09
N PHE A 111 -9.79 -10.67 -14.29
CA PHE A 111 -9.12 -10.84 -13.00
C PHE A 111 -8.18 -12.05 -13.02
N THR A 112 -7.16 -12.01 -12.16
CA THR A 112 -6.18 -13.07 -11.94
C THR A 112 -6.76 -14.24 -11.13
N ASN A 113 -5.99 -15.33 -11.04
CA ASN A 113 -6.38 -16.54 -10.33
C ASN A 113 -6.54 -16.37 -8.82
N HIS A 114 -5.87 -15.38 -8.21
CA HIS A 114 -5.73 -15.26 -6.77
C HIS A 114 -6.04 -13.84 -6.28
N ILE A 115 -6.50 -13.76 -5.04
CA ILE A 115 -6.66 -12.53 -4.26
C ILE A 115 -5.90 -12.64 -2.95
N LEU A 116 -5.44 -11.51 -2.43
CA LEU A 116 -4.84 -11.40 -1.10
C LEU A 116 -5.92 -10.97 -0.11
N VAL A 117 -6.05 -11.69 1.01
CA VAL A 117 -6.99 -11.37 2.09
C VAL A 117 -6.26 -11.38 3.42
N VAL A 118 -6.50 -10.34 4.22
CA VAL A 118 -6.02 -10.23 5.59
C VAL A 118 -7.22 -9.83 6.44
N LYS A 119 -7.58 -10.65 7.42
CA LYS A 119 -8.72 -10.35 8.31
C LYS A 119 -8.22 -9.58 9.52
N TRP A 120 -9.01 -8.62 9.97
CA TRP A 120 -8.88 -8.03 11.29
C TRP A 120 -9.98 -8.59 12.18
N LEU A 121 -9.63 -9.00 13.40
CA LEU A 121 -10.56 -9.58 14.36
C LEU A 121 -10.53 -8.72 15.64
N ASP A 122 -11.70 -8.39 16.16
CA ASP A 122 -11.77 -7.61 17.40
C ASP A 122 -11.11 -8.34 18.57
N GLY A 123 -10.32 -7.61 19.37
CA GLY A 123 -9.47 -8.17 20.42
C GLY A 123 -8.36 -9.13 19.95
N LYS A 124 -8.26 -9.43 18.64
CA LYS A 124 -7.28 -10.34 18.03
C LYS A 124 -6.39 -9.72 16.96
N GLY A 125 -6.72 -8.51 16.50
CA GLY A 125 -5.96 -7.74 15.51
C GLY A 125 -5.84 -8.43 14.16
N TRP A 126 -4.75 -8.17 13.46
CA TRP A 126 -4.49 -8.72 12.13
C TRP A 126 -4.18 -10.22 12.19
N THR A 127 -4.86 -10.97 11.33
CA THR A 127 -4.55 -12.37 11.06
C THR A 127 -3.43 -12.50 10.04
N SER A 128 -2.86 -13.71 9.91
CA SER A 128 -1.89 -14.02 8.87
C SER A 128 -2.46 -13.73 7.48
N PRO A 129 -1.69 -13.09 6.58
CA PRO A 129 -2.15 -12.83 5.23
C PRO A 129 -2.34 -14.13 4.46
N GLU A 130 -3.42 -14.22 3.68
CA GLU A 130 -3.76 -15.39 2.86
C GLU A 130 -3.88 -15.01 1.38
N MET A 131 -3.09 -15.64 0.52
CA MET A 131 -3.30 -15.60 -0.94
C MET A 131 -4.16 -16.79 -1.34
N LYS A 132 -5.41 -16.55 -1.71
CA LYS A 132 -6.41 -17.59 -1.99
C LYS A 132 -6.99 -17.47 -3.40
N PRO A 133 -7.63 -18.52 -3.94
CA PRO A 133 -8.30 -18.46 -5.23
C PRO A 133 -9.32 -17.32 -5.28
N TYR A 134 -9.39 -16.64 -6.41
CA TYR A 134 -10.41 -15.61 -6.67
C TYR A 134 -11.79 -16.24 -6.57
N ARG A 135 -12.62 -15.71 -5.67
CA ARG A 135 -14.02 -16.14 -5.44
C ARG A 135 -14.83 -14.98 -4.93
N ASN A 136 -16.15 -15.14 -4.97
CA ASN A 136 -17.08 -14.20 -4.35
C ASN A 136 -16.77 -14.02 -2.87
N LEU A 137 -16.90 -12.79 -2.39
CA LEU A 137 -16.76 -12.48 -0.97
C LEU A 137 -18.07 -12.81 -0.26
N GLU A 138 -17.98 -13.61 0.80
CA GLU A 138 -19.09 -13.84 1.73
C GLU A 138 -19.05 -12.72 2.77
N ILE A 139 -20.08 -11.88 2.76
CA ILE A 139 -20.19 -10.71 3.62
C ILE A 139 -21.55 -10.77 4.31
N ASP A 140 -21.58 -10.45 5.60
CA ASP A 140 -22.82 -10.32 6.35
C ASP A 140 -23.69 -9.20 5.76
N PRO A 141 -25.00 -9.40 5.56
CA PRO A 141 -25.88 -8.37 5.01
C PRO A 141 -25.96 -7.09 5.86
N SER A 142 -25.64 -7.16 7.16
CA SER A 142 -25.55 -6.02 8.07
C SER A 142 -24.17 -5.34 8.09
N ALA A 143 -23.20 -5.80 7.30
CA ALA A 143 -21.86 -5.24 7.29
C ALA A 143 -21.85 -3.74 6.90
N GLY A 144 -21.08 -2.93 7.64
CA GLY A 144 -21.05 -1.47 7.47
C GLY A 144 -20.60 -1.00 6.07
N ILE A 145 -19.89 -1.81 5.31
CA ILE A 145 -19.57 -1.53 3.90
C ILE A 145 -20.83 -1.41 3.01
N LEU A 146 -21.89 -2.17 3.32
CA LEU A 146 -23.13 -2.20 2.53
C LEU A 146 -24.09 -1.07 2.88
N HIS A 147 -24.08 -0.61 4.14
CA HIS A 147 -25.01 0.41 4.63
C HIS A 147 -24.41 1.81 4.63
N ASN A 148 -23.17 1.93 5.08
CA ASN A 148 -22.53 3.22 5.37
C ASN A 148 -21.27 3.45 4.53
N ALA A 149 -21.05 2.63 3.49
CA ALA A 149 -19.89 2.69 2.61
C ALA A 149 -18.55 2.77 3.37
N THR A 150 -18.44 2.07 4.51
CA THR A 150 -17.23 2.05 5.33
C THR A 150 -16.15 1.20 4.65
N CYS A 151 -15.56 1.74 3.60
CA CYS A 151 -14.53 1.12 2.78
C CYS A 151 -13.61 2.17 2.16
N LEU A 152 -12.42 1.73 1.81
CA LEU A 152 -11.46 2.47 1.00
C LEU A 152 -10.88 1.53 -0.06
N PHE A 153 -10.32 2.07 -1.12
CA PHE A 153 -9.63 1.30 -2.14
C PHE A 153 -8.37 2.02 -2.61
N GLU A 154 -7.46 1.27 -3.19
CA GLU A 154 -6.22 1.79 -3.77
C GLU A 154 -6.04 1.34 -5.23
N GLY A 155 -5.22 2.08 -5.96
CA GLY A 155 -4.96 1.84 -7.37
C GLY A 155 -3.48 1.99 -7.71
N MET A 156 -2.82 0.87 -7.99
CA MET A 156 -1.46 0.83 -8.56
C MET A 156 -1.40 -0.14 -9.73
N LYS A 157 -0.31 -0.13 -10.48
CA LYS A 157 -0.05 -1.04 -11.60
C LYS A 157 1.30 -1.71 -11.43
N ALA A 158 1.37 -3.01 -11.72
CA ALA A 158 2.61 -3.73 -11.96
C ALA A 158 2.87 -3.79 -13.46
N CYS A 159 3.99 -3.24 -13.92
CA CYS A 159 4.35 -3.16 -15.33
C CYS A 159 5.48 -4.14 -15.63
N LYS A 160 5.37 -4.89 -16.73
CA LYS A 160 6.47 -5.72 -17.26
C LYS A 160 7.37 -4.84 -18.13
N SER A 161 8.67 -4.82 -17.82
CA SER A 161 9.68 -4.11 -18.62
C SER A 161 10.06 -4.92 -19.87
N HIS A 162 10.74 -4.28 -20.81
CA HIS A 162 11.34 -4.95 -21.97
C HIS A 162 12.30 -6.07 -21.54
N ASP A 163 12.99 -5.90 -20.41
CA ASP A 163 13.88 -6.90 -19.81
C ASP A 163 13.14 -8.12 -19.23
N GLY A 164 11.81 -8.16 -19.30
CA GLY A 164 10.97 -9.20 -18.72
C GLY A 164 10.67 -9.02 -17.23
N ASN A 165 11.40 -8.15 -16.53
CA ASN A 165 11.23 -7.86 -15.11
C ASN A 165 9.91 -7.12 -14.81
N ILE A 166 9.25 -7.48 -13.70
CA ILE A 166 8.05 -6.80 -13.21
C ILE A 166 8.47 -5.67 -12.26
N ARG A 167 7.90 -4.47 -12.45
CA ARG A 167 8.18 -3.28 -11.63
C ARG A 167 6.89 -2.63 -11.16
N LEU A 168 6.91 -2.09 -9.94
CA LEU A 168 5.85 -1.23 -9.39
C LEU A 168 6.30 0.24 -9.47
N PHE A 169 5.36 1.14 -9.75
CA PHE A 169 5.64 2.57 -9.73
C PHE A 169 5.24 3.17 -8.38
N ARG A 170 6.23 3.59 -7.59
CA ARG A 170 6.07 4.29 -6.30
C ARG A 170 5.04 3.63 -5.35
N PRO A 171 5.12 2.31 -5.08
CA PRO A 171 4.15 1.63 -4.24
C PRO A 171 4.05 2.21 -2.82
N GLU A 172 5.15 2.79 -2.30
CA GLU A 172 5.19 3.42 -0.99
C GLU A 172 4.24 4.62 -0.88
N ALA A 173 4.09 5.40 -1.96
CA ALA A 173 3.18 6.54 -1.99
C ALA A 173 1.71 6.10 -1.97
N ASN A 174 1.38 4.96 -2.60
CA ASN A 174 0.06 4.36 -2.50
C ASN A 174 -0.21 3.87 -1.07
N MET A 175 0.76 3.21 -0.43
CA MET A 175 0.60 2.74 0.95
C MET A 175 0.47 3.89 1.95
N GLN A 176 1.21 4.98 1.77
CA GLN A 176 1.07 6.18 2.60
C GLN A 176 -0.34 6.78 2.51
N ARG A 177 -0.90 6.91 1.30
CA ARG A 177 -2.27 7.39 1.10
C ARG A 177 -3.30 6.43 1.70
N MET A 178 -3.11 5.12 1.53
CA MET A 178 -3.98 4.11 2.14
C MET A 178 -4.03 4.24 3.67
N ASN A 179 -2.86 4.38 4.31
CA ASN A 179 -2.76 4.57 5.75
C ASN A 179 -3.47 5.87 6.19
N GLN A 180 -3.31 6.96 5.42
CA GLN A 180 -4.00 8.22 5.69
C GLN A 180 -5.52 8.08 5.59
N SER A 181 -6.04 7.36 4.59
CA SER A 181 -7.48 7.12 4.42
C SER A 181 -8.08 6.17 5.47
N SER A 182 -7.27 5.32 6.09
CA SER A 182 -7.72 4.35 7.09
C SER A 182 -7.81 4.91 8.51
N GLN A 183 -7.17 6.06 8.75
CA GLN A 183 -7.16 6.75 10.05
C GLN A 183 -8.54 7.18 10.46
#